data_AF-A0A5K1E2Y0-F1
#
_entry.id   AF-A0A5K1E2Y0-F1
#
_cell.length_a   1.000
_cell.length_b   1.000
_cell.length_c   1.000
_cell.angle_alpha   90.00
_cell.angle_beta   90.00
_cell.angle_gamma   90.00
#
_symmetry.space_group_name_H-M   'P 1'
#
loop_
_entity.id
_entity.type
_entity.pdbx_description
1 polymer ?
#
loop_
_entity_poly.entity_id
_entity_poly.type
_entity_poly.pdbx_seq_one_letter_code
_entity_poly.pdbx_strand_id
1 'polypeptide(L)'
;DMKTGNWILSVNGKQVGYWPGKLFTHLNSWADTAIYGGSVTDTFYHGLHTETQMGSGEPPSKKDDNYGTVSFIADIKYMNGDGDFKRLPKHEALITNSNCYDLIHQAHMFKDNIYFGGHGH
;
A
#
# COMPACT_ATOMS: atom_id res chain seq x y z
N ASP A 1 -1.42 -20.40 6.76
CA ASP A 1 -1.65 -21.55 7.64
C ASP A 1 -0.59 -21.56 8.72
N MET A 2 -0.98 -21.27 9.96
CA MET A 2 -0.06 -21.18 11.10
C MET A 2 0.62 -22.51 11.43
N LYS A 3 0.03 -23.65 11.04
CA LYS A 3 0.61 -24.96 11.34
C LYS A 3 1.78 -25.33 10.44
N THR A 4 1.77 -24.85 9.21
CA THR A 4 2.74 -25.25 8.18
C THR A 4 3.60 -24.10 7.65
N GLY A 5 3.28 -22.86 8.01
CA GLY A 5 3.93 -21.65 7.46
C GLY A 5 3.57 -21.38 6.00
N ASN A 6 2.62 -22.12 5.43
CA ASN A 6 2.18 -21.95 4.05
C ASN A 6 1.20 -20.79 3.91
N TRP A 7 1.26 -20.07 2.80
CA TRP A 7 0.39 -18.94 2.51
C TRP A 7 -0.78 -19.40 1.65
N ILE A 8 -1.99 -18.96 2.01
CA ILE A 8 -3.23 -19.26 1.30
C ILE A 8 -3.89 -17.94 0.94
N LEU A 9 -4.22 -17.77 -0.34
CA LEU A 9 -5.06 -16.66 -0.78
C LEU A 9 -6.49 -17.17 -0.92
N SER A 10 -7.41 -16.54 -0.19
CA SER A 10 -8.84 -16.83 -0.25
C SER A 10 -9.61 -15.58 -0.67
N VAL A 11 -10.49 -15.72 -1.64
CA VAL A 11 -11.38 -14.66 -2.11
C VAL A 11 -12.81 -15.15 -1.92
N ASN A 12 -13.61 -14.42 -1.16
CA ASN A 12 -15.00 -14.78 -0.84
C ASN A 12 -15.15 -16.21 -0.30
N GLY A 13 -14.24 -16.61 0.60
CA GLY A 13 -14.23 -17.95 1.20
C GLY A 13 -13.72 -19.07 0.28
N LYS A 14 -13.37 -18.78 -0.98
CA LYS A 14 -12.77 -19.76 -1.90
C LYS A 14 -11.26 -19.59 -1.93
N GLN A 15 -10.53 -20.67 -1.71
CA GLN A 15 -9.08 -20.70 -1.91
C GLN A 15 -8.75 -20.57 -3.40
N VAL A 16 -8.04 -19.53 -3.78
CA VAL A 16 -7.64 -19.23 -5.16
C VAL A 16 -6.12 -19.29 -5.36
N GLY A 17 -5.35 -19.39 -4.27
CA GLY A 17 -3.89 -19.48 -4.35
C GLY A 17 -3.27 -20.18 -3.14
N TYR A 18 -2.08 -20.74 -3.37
CA TYR A 18 -1.28 -21.43 -2.36
C TYR A 18 0.21 -21.25 -2.66
N TRP A 19 0.97 -20.86 -1.62
CA TRP A 19 2.42 -20.72 -1.70
C TRP A 19 3.07 -21.45 -0.51
N PRO A 20 3.93 -22.45 -0.78
CA PRO A 20 4.69 -23.12 0.27
C PRO A 20 5.55 -22.14 1.08
N GLY A 21 5.57 -22.27 2.41
CA GLY A 21 6.38 -21.44 3.30
C GLY A 21 7.88 -21.49 2.98
N LYS A 22 8.35 -22.63 2.47
CA LYS A 22 9.74 -22.81 2.00
C LYS A 22 10.18 -21.86 0.88
N LEU A 23 9.24 -21.23 0.18
CA LEU A 23 9.56 -20.21 -0.83
C LEU A 23 9.97 -18.87 -0.20
N PHE A 24 9.63 -18.64 1.07
CA PHE A 24 9.88 -17.39 1.78
C PHE A 24 11.03 -17.59 2.76
N THR A 25 12.26 -17.41 2.31
CA THR A 25 13.46 -17.60 3.16
C THR A 25 13.66 -16.48 4.18
N HIS A 26 13.20 -15.27 3.88
CA HIS A 26 13.37 -14.07 4.72
C HIS A 26 12.11 -13.65 5.48
N LEU A 27 10.95 -14.21 5.14
CA LEU A 27 9.65 -13.89 5.74
C LEU A 27 8.99 -15.15 6.36
N ASN A 28 9.79 -16.13 6.78
CA ASN A 28 9.30 -17.39 7.34
C ASN A 28 8.83 -17.28 8.80
N SER A 29 9.20 -16.21 9.51
CA SER A 29 8.94 -16.05 10.95
C SER A 29 8.14 -14.78 11.23
N TRP A 30 8.68 -13.61 10.89
CA TRP A 30 7.99 -12.32 10.96
C TRP A 30 8.58 -11.34 9.95
N ALA A 31 7.91 -10.21 9.73
CA ALA A 31 8.46 -9.07 9.00
C ALA A 31 8.86 -7.98 10.00
N ASP A 32 10.05 -7.40 9.84
CA ASP A 32 10.48 -6.24 10.63
C ASP A 32 9.91 -4.93 10.08
N THR A 33 9.53 -4.91 8.79
CA THR A 33 9.02 -3.72 8.11
C THR A 33 7.95 -4.10 7.09
N ALA A 34 6.87 -3.34 7.07
CA ALA A 34 5.83 -3.41 6.05
C ALA A 34 5.68 -2.03 5.40
N ILE A 35 5.67 -2.01 4.06
CA ILE A 35 5.49 -0.79 3.27
C ILE A 35 4.20 -0.96 2.48
N TYR A 36 3.33 0.04 2.56
CA TYR A 36 2.04 0.08 1.86
C TYR A 36 2.06 1.26 0.91
N GLY A 37 1.55 1.08 -0.31
CA GLY A 37 1.47 2.15 -1.30
C GLY A 37 1.60 1.64 -2.71
N GLY A 38 2.17 2.48 -3.58
CA GLY A 38 2.46 2.16 -4.96
C GLY A 38 3.83 2.72 -5.36
N SER A 39 4.31 2.29 -6.52
CA SER A 39 5.53 2.83 -7.12
C SER A 39 5.29 3.12 -8.59
N VAL A 40 5.85 4.22 -9.07
CA VAL A 40 5.94 4.50 -10.50
C VAL A 40 7.38 4.23 -10.91
N THR A 41 7.55 3.40 -11.94
CA THR A 41 8.87 3.13 -12.50
C THR A 41 9.13 4.10 -13.63
N ASP A 42 10.23 4.84 -13.53
CA ASP A 42 10.72 5.69 -14.58
C ASP A 42 11.94 5.03 -15.23
N THR A 43 11.80 4.67 -16.52
CA THR A 43 12.87 4.03 -17.30
C THR A 43 13.48 4.97 -18.33
N PHE A 44 13.04 6.24 -18.37
CA PHE A 44 13.47 7.15 -19.42
C PHE A 44 14.85 7.75 -19.13
N TYR A 45 15.77 7.56 -20.08
CA TYR A 45 17.20 7.84 -19.91
C TYR A 45 17.56 9.35 -19.97
N HIS A 46 16.63 10.23 -20.36
CA HIS A 46 16.92 11.65 -20.64
C HIS A 46 16.71 12.61 -19.45
N GLY A 47 16.48 12.09 -18.24
CA GLY A 47 16.46 12.88 -17.00
C GLY A 47 15.16 13.66 -16.73
N LEU A 48 14.19 13.63 -17.66
CA LEU A 48 12.81 14.06 -17.39
C LEU A 48 12.08 12.94 -16.66
N HIS A 49 11.35 13.31 -15.61
CA HIS A 49 10.48 12.36 -14.94
C HIS A 49 9.35 11.88 -15.86
N THR A 50 8.83 10.68 -15.61
CA THR A 50 7.73 10.10 -16.40
C THR A 50 6.41 10.89 -16.29
N GLU A 51 5.65 10.92 -17.39
CA GLU A 51 4.26 11.42 -17.45
C GLU A 51 3.25 10.40 -16.88
N THR A 52 3.73 9.29 -16.31
CA THR A 52 2.85 8.26 -15.75
C THR A 52 2.10 8.80 -14.54
N GLN A 53 0.78 8.88 -14.68
CA GLN A 53 -0.12 9.27 -13.61
C GLN A 53 -0.24 8.17 -12.56
N MET A 54 -0.37 8.57 -11.28
CA MET A 54 -0.66 7.65 -10.18
C MET A 54 -2.12 7.78 -9.74
N GLY A 55 -2.80 6.64 -9.56
CA GLY A 55 -4.20 6.62 -9.12
C GLY A 55 -5.11 7.30 -10.16
N SER A 56 -5.74 8.40 -9.77
CA SER A 56 -6.60 9.20 -10.65
C SER A 56 -5.87 10.36 -11.34
N GLY A 57 -4.55 10.52 -11.12
CA GLY A 57 -3.78 11.69 -11.57
C GLY A 57 -3.89 12.90 -10.65
N GLU A 58 -4.78 12.85 -9.66
CA GLU A 58 -5.10 13.97 -8.77
C GLU A 58 -4.34 13.87 -7.44
N PRO A 59 -3.56 14.88 -7.05
CA PRO A 59 -2.87 14.87 -5.76
C PRO A 59 -3.86 15.09 -4.59
N PRO A 60 -3.76 14.30 -3.51
CA PRO A 60 -4.65 14.43 -2.34
C PRO A 60 -4.61 15.80 -1.63
N SER A 61 -3.48 16.50 -1.62
CA SER A 61 -3.32 17.80 -0.94
C SER A 61 -4.06 18.98 -1.58
N LYS A 62 -4.40 18.91 -2.87
CA LYS A 62 -5.03 20.04 -3.60
C LYS A 62 -6.55 20.13 -3.43
N LYS A 63 -7.15 19.39 -2.49
CA LYS A 63 -8.61 19.24 -2.42
C LYS A 63 -9.19 19.60 -1.07
N ASP A 64 -9.68 20.84 -0.97
CA ASP A 64 -10.54 21.27 0.13
C ASP A 64 -11.94 20.61 0.08
N ASP A 65 -12.39 20.02 -1.04
CA ASP A 65 -13.79 19.53 -1.15
C ASP A 65 -14.05 18.22 -1.94
N ASN A 66 -13.01 17.49 -2.43
CA ASN A 66 -13.22 16.43 -3.45
C ASN A 66 -12.64 15.03 -3.09
N TYR A 67 -12.95 14.50 -1.90
CA TYR A 67 -12.64 13.09 -1.56
C TYR A 67 -13.20 12.07 -2.58
N GLY A 68 -14.20 12.43 -3.39
CA GLY A 68 -14.77 11.56 -4.43
C GLY A 68 -13.90 11.34 -5.68
N THR A 69 -12.74 11.98 -5.78
CA THR A 69 -11.93 12.04 -7.01
C THR A 69 -10.50 11.51 -6.82
N VAL A 70 -10.05 11.33 -5.59
CA VAL A 70 -8.69 10.85 -5.28
C VAL A 70 -8.72 9.33 -5.09
N SER A 71 -7.67 8.65 -5.54
CA SER A 71 -7.52 7.21 -5.30
C SER A 71 -7.12 6.94 -3.85
N PHE A 72 -7.63 5.85 -3.28
CA PHE A 72 -7.33 5.49 -1.90
C PHE A 72 -7.26 3.98 -1.67
N ILE A 73 -6.45 3.59 -0.69
CA ILE A 73 -6.49 2.27 -0.06
C ILE A 73 -7.11 2.47 1.32
N ALA A 74 -8.14 1.68 1.63
CA ALA A 74 -8.94 1.87 2.83
C ALA A 74 -8.71 0.78 3.88
N ASP A 75 -8.88 1.13 5.15
CA ASP A 75 -8.88 0.22 6.30
C ASP A 75 -7.66 -0.71 6.36
N ILE A 76 -6.47 -0.14 6.16
CA ILE A 76 -5.21 -0.87 6.18
C ILE A 76 -4.95 -1.39 7.60
N LYS A 77 -4.76 -2.71 7.68
CA LYS A 77 -4.49 -3.43 8.92
C LYS A 77 -3.41 -4.46 8.66
N TYR A 78 -2.75 -4.90 9.73
CA TYR A 78 -1.84 -6.04 9.68
C TYR A 78 -2.35 -7.14 10.61
N MET A 79 -1.86 -8.36 10.43
CA MET A 79 -2.16 -9.48 11.31
C MET A 79 -0.84 -10.12 11.72
N ASN A 80 -0.70 -10.44 13.00
CA ASN A 80 0.42 -11.22 13.52
C ASN A 80 -0.03 -12.65 13.83
N GLY A 81 0.84 -13.46 14.43
CA GLY A 81 0.56 -14.86 14.76
C GLY A 81 -0.65 -15.11 15.68
N ASP A 82 -1.23 -14.06 16.28
CA ASP A 82 -2.40 -14.17 17.15
C ASP A 82 -3.71 -14.31 16.35
N GLY A 83 -3.68 -14.03 15.03
CA GLY A 83 -4.83 -14.19 14.13
C GLY A 83 -5.79 -13.00 14.08
N ASP A 84 -5.55 -11.96 14.88
CA ASP A 84 -6.37 -10.76 14.91
C ASP A 84 -5.83 -9.65 14.00
N PHE A 85 -6.74 -8.93 13.33
CA PHE A 85 -6.39 -7.72 12.60
C PHE A 85 -6.09 -6.56 13.55
N LYS A 86 -4.88 -6.02 13.44
CA LYS A 86 -4.35 -4.94 14.25
C LYS A 86 -4.23 -3.66 13.43
N ARG A 87 -4.43 -2.53 14.12
CA ARG A 87 -4.25 -1.19 13.58
C ARG A 87 -2.78 -0.92 13.29
N LEU A 88 -2.47 -0.13 12.26
CA LEU A 88 -1.09 0.24 11.94
C LEU A 88 -0.35 0.82 13.15
N PRO A 89 0.90 0.39 13.42
CA PRO A 89 1.74 1.01 14.43
C PRO A 89 2.16 2.42 13.98
N LYS A 90 2.97 3.12 14.78
CA LYS A 90 3.61 4.37 14.34
C LYS A 90 4.32 4.13 13.00
N HIS A 91 4.05 4.97 12.02
CA HIS A 91 4.55 4.87 10.66
C HIS A 91 4.81 6.26 10.08
N GLU A 92 5.44 6.30 8.91
CA GLU A 92 5.81 7.54 8.22
C GLU A 92 5.40 7.43 6.75
N ALA A 93 5.00 8.56 6.16
CA ALA A 93 4.73 8.66 4.72
C ALA A 93 6.06 8.84 3.97
N LEU A 94 6.26 8.04 2.92
CA LEU A 94 7.42 8.15 2.03
C LEU A 94 6.97 8.57 0.63
N ILE A 95 7.42 9.75 0.20
CA ILE A 95 7.16 10.29 -1.15
C ILE A 95 8.53 10.56 -1.79
N THR A 96 8.86 9.82 -2.83
CA THR A 96 10.18 9.90 -3.48
C THR A 96 10.28 11.03 -4.51
N ASN A 97 9.16 11.49 -5.06
CA ASN A 97 9.09 12.63 -5.97
C ASN A 97 7.84 13.49 -5.69
N SER A 98 7.95 14.38 -4.70
CA SER A 98 6.85 15.20 -4.20
C SER A 98 6.37 16.28 -5.18
N ASN A 99 7.12 16.55 -6.24
CA ASN A 99 6.69 17.47 -7.29
C ASN A 99 5.65 16.84 -8.23
N CYS A 100 5.66 15.51 -8.35
CA CYS A 100 4.83 14.77 -9.30
C CYS A 100 3.73 13.96 -8.62
N TYR A 101 3.99 13.50 -7.39
CA TYR A 101 3.09 12.65 -6.63
C TYR A 101 2.94 13.12 -5.20
N ASP A 102 1.80 12.75 -4.62
CA ASP A 102 1.44 13.15 -3.28
C ASP A 102 0.66 12.04 -2.58
N LEU A 103 0.80 11.98 -1.26
CA LEU A 103 0.27 10.93 -0.41
C LEU A 103 -0.11 11.50 0.95
N ILE A 104 -1.34 11.21 1.37
CA ILE A 104 -1.86 11.60 2.68
C ILE A 104 -2.37 10.36 3.39
N HIS A 105 -1.84 10.10 4.59
CA HIS A 105 -2.45 9.18 5.54
C HIS A 105 -3.54 9.91 6.33
N GLN A 106 -4.72 9.29 6.42
CA GLN A 106 -5.80 9.77 7.26
C GLN A 106 -6.35 8.63 8.10
N ALA A 107 -6.24 8.80 9.41
CA ALA A 107 -6.92 7.97 10.38
C ALA A 107 -8.32 8.54 10.65
N HIS A 108 -9.36 7.76 10.37
CA HIS A 108 -10.72 8.11 10.79
C HIS A 108 -11.34 6.98 11.60
N MET A 109 -11.69 7.27 12.86
CA MET A 109 -12.09 6.29 13.88
C MET A 109 -11.04 5.17 14.04
N PHE A 110 -11.28 4.01 13.44
CA PHE A 110 -10.43 2.81 13.51
C PHE A 110 -9.95 2.34 12.13
N LYS A 111 -10.10 3.18 11.10
CA LYS A 111 -9.67 2.89 9.73
C LYS A 111 -8.50 3.78 9.38
N ASP A 112 -7.39 3.16 9.02
CA ASP A 112 -6.24 3.84 8.45
C ASP A 112 -6.35 3.80 6.92
N ASN A 113 -6.52 4.97 6.32
CA ASN A 113 -6.65 5.13 4.88
C ASN A 113 -5.41 5.86 4.34
N ILE A 114 -4.98 5.47 3.15
CA ILE A 114 -3.96 6.20 2.39
C ILE A 114 -4.61 6.72 1.12
N TYR A 115 -4.60 8.05 0.95
CA TYR A 115 -4.96 8.72 -0.28
C TYR A 115 -3.69 9.01 -1.06
N PHE A 116 -3.71 8.78 -2.36
CA PHE A 116 -2.53 8.92 -3.19
C PHE A 116 -2.92 9.34 -4.61
N GLY A 117 -2.00 10.03 -5.26
CA GLY A 117 -2.16 10.39 -6.67
C GLY A 117 -1.15 11.43 -7.11
N GLY A 118 -1.30 11.86 -8.36
CA GLY A 118 -0.43 12.87 -8.96
C GLY A 118 -0.31 12.68 -10.46
N HIS A 119 -0.06 13.78 -11.17
CA HIS A 119 -0.14 13.85 -12.62
C HIS A 119 1.10 13.29 -13.34
N GLY A 120 2.17 12.98 -12.60
CA GLY A 120 3.48 12.74 -13.20
C GLY A 120 4.21 14.07 -13.43
N HIS A 121 5.01 14.15 -14.49
CA HIS A 121 5.67 15.38 -14.92
C HIS A 121 4.66 16.49 -15.31
#